data_AF-J6F5T8-F1
#
_entry.id   AF-J6F5T8-F1
#
_cell.length_a   1.000
_cell.length_b   1.000
_cell.length_c   1.000
_cell.angle_alpha   90.00
_cell.angle_beta   90.00
_cell.angle_gamma   90.00
#
_symmetry.space_group_name_H-M   'P 1'
#
loop_
_entity.id
_entity.type
_entity.pdbx_description
1 polymer ?
#
loop_
_entity_poly.entity_id
_entity_poly.type
_entity_poly.pdbx_seq_one_letter_code
_entity_poly.pdbx_strand_id
1 'polypeptide(L)'
;MLTLPQRPGSTAPTVQHTDQTYESAAVIRIFLNLITCQTEQLPFTSPYTEWQADLESLLYFLDKYDSQPALKQLRLYGAEMALHRSLEDDSAFIFGVTTNDLALCIDVITNLPTWEKSDYAKYPAELRGVNGKSLMDLTCAPFSFAASIPFPYSWALDRACRKTNPLKHPYTFSREFHHRVVAAFQGIEKFGRGAHGIHKPWPAIVQTPNLPKELWDSDIESEGESDG
;
A
#
# COMPACT_ATOMS: atom_id res chain seq x y z
N MET A 1 5.56 22.35 -53.09
CA MET A 1 5.22 21.04 -52.51
C MET A 1 6.50 20.39 -52.03
N LEU A 2 6.70 20.31 -50.72
CA LEU A 2 7.83 19.59 -50.12
C LEU A 2 7.36 18.18 -49.80
N THR A 3 7.81 17.21 -50.59
CA THR A 3 7.64 15.79 -50.31
C THR A 3 8.61 15.39 -49.22
N LEU A 4 8.10 15.07 -48.03
CA LEU A 4 8.90 14.48 -46.97
C LEU A 4 9.40 13.10 -47.42
N PRO A 5 10.68 12.77 -47.24
CA PRO A 5 11.19 11.44 -47.56
C PRO A 5 10.49 10.40 -46.69
N GLN A 6 9.88 9.39 -47.31
CA GLN A 6 9.35 8.23 -46.63
C GLN A 6 10.48 7.50 -45.92
N ARG A 7 10.34 7.34 -44.60
CA ARG A 7 11.30 6.59 -43.77
C ARG A 7 11.29 5.12 -44.26
N PRO A 8 12.45 4.53 -44.58
CA PRO A 8 12.52 3.12 -44.96
C PRO A 8 11.91 2.26 -43.85
N GLY A 9 11.22 1.19 -44.25
CA GLY A 9 10.42 0.30 -43.40
C GLY A 9 11.15 -0.12 -42.12
N SER A 10 11.02 0.71 -41.09
CA SER A 10 11.44 0.40 -39.74
C SER A 10 10.41 -0.57 -39.21
N THR A 11 10.68 -1.86 -39.30
CA THR A 11 9.99 -2.84 -38.47
C THR A 11 10.15 -2.35 -37.03
N ALA A 12 9.04 -1.90 -36.44
CA ALA A 12 9.07 -1.41 -35.07
C ALA A 12 9.66 -2.53 -34.20
N PRO A 13 10.59 -2.21 -33.29
CA PRO A 13 11.15 -3.22 -32.41
C PRO A 13 10.00 -3.94 -31.70
N THR A 14 9.89 -5.25 -31.94
CA THR A 14 8.85 -6.06 -31.32
C THR A 14 9.32 -6.40 -29.92
N VAL A 15 8.62 -5.88 -28.92
CA VAL A 15 8.86 -6.23 -27.51
C VAL A 15 8.15 -7.56 -27.24
N GLN A 16 8.90 -8.58 -26.83
CA GLN A 16 8.33 -9.86 -26.43
C GLN A 16 8.08 -9.88 -24.93
N HIS A 17 6.85 -10.24 -24.56
CA HIS A 17 6.43 -10.44 -23.19
C HIS A 17 6.86 -11.82 -22.70
N THR A 18 7.48 -11.88 -21.52
CA THR A 18 8.08 -13.12 -20.98
C THR A 18 7.24 -13.72 -19.85
N ASP A 19 6.32 -12.94 -19.29
CA ASP A 19 5.54 -13.34 -18.12
C ASP A 19 4.06 -13.04 -18.34
N GLN A 20 3.33 -14.04 -18.84
CA GLN A 20 1.93 -13.86 -19.22
C GLN A 20 1.00 -13.61 -18.02
N THR A 21 1.45 -13.93 -16.80
CA THR A 21 0.66 -13.72 -15.59
C THR A 21 0.64 -12.25 -15.21
N TYR A 22 1.79 -11.58 -15.26
CA TYR A 22 1.92 -10.18 -14.81
C TYR A 22 2.03 -9.15 -15.95
N GLU A 23 2.21 -9.60 -17.20
CA GLU A 23 2.24 -8.75 -18.41
C GLU A 23 0.93 -8.88 -19.19
N SER A 24 -0.20 -8.89 -18.49
CA SER A 24 -1.52 -8.93 -19.12
C SER A 24 -1.85 -7.62 -19.83
N ALA A 25 -2.76 -7.66 -20.81
CA ALA A 25 -3.21 -6.46 -21.50
C ALA A 25 -3.85 -5.41 -20.56
N ALA A 26 -4.47 -5.87 -19.47
CA ALA A 26 -5.04 -5.00 -18.44
C ALA A 26 -3.92 -4.25 -17.68
N VAL A 27 -2.90 -4.98 -17.21
CA VAL A 27 -1.75 -4.40 -16.49
C VAL A 27 -1.00 -3.40 -17.37
N ILE A 28 -0.74 -3.76 -18.63
CA ILE A 28 -0.07 -2.87 -19.59
C ILE A 28 -0.90 -1.59 -19.80
N ARG A 29 -2.23 -1.71 -19.91
CA ARG A 29 -3.10 -0.53 -20.04
C ARG A 29 -3.03 0.37 -18.81
N ILE A 30 -3.09 -0.20 -17.60
CA ILE A 30 -2.96 0.56 -16.36
C ILE A 30 -1.60 1.26 -16.30
N PHE A 31 -0.53 0.57 -16.64
CA PHE A 31 0.82 1.14 -16.72
C PHE A 31 0.89 2.32 -17.70
N LEU A 32 0.34 2.14 -18.92
CA LEU A 32 0.30 3.21 -19.93
C LEU A 32 -0.51 4.41 -19.45
N ASN A 33 -1.64 4.20 -18.78
CA ASN A 33 -2.45 5.26 -18.19
C ASN A 33 -1.68 6.02 -17.10
N LEU A 34 -0.91 5.32 -16.25
CA LEU A 34 -0.07 5.95 -15.23
C LEU A 34 1.02 6.85 -15.85
N ILE A 35 1.78 6.35 -16.83
CA ILE A 35 2.88 7.13 -17.43
C ILE A 35 2.39 8.27 -18.33
N THR A 36 1.16 8.18 -18.85
CA THR A 36 0.52 9.24 -19.63
C THR A 36 -0.34 10.18 -18.78
N CYS A 37 -0.36 9.99 -17.45
CA CYS A 37 -1.14 10.77 -16.49
C CYS A 37 -2.66 10.74 -16.78
N GLN A 38 -3.18 9.65 -17.35
CA GLN A 38 -4.61 9.43 -17.57
C GLN A 38 -5.24 8.73 -16.36
N THR A 39 -5.13 9.37 -15.19
CA THR A 39 -5.54 8.79 -13.89
C THR A 39 -7.04 8.52 -13.78
N GLU A 40 -7.88 9.27 -14.49
CA GLU A 40 -9.34 9.07 -14.56
C GLU A 40 -9.73 7.70 -15.15
N GLN A 41 -8.83 7.04 -15.87
CA GLN A 41 -9.07 5.73 -16.49
C GLN A 41 -8.55 4.56 -15.65
N LEU A 42 -8.10 4.82 -14.41
CA LEU A 42 -7.62 3.77 -13.52
C LEU A 42 -8.80 3.01 -12.91
N PRO A 43 -8.73 1.67 -12.81
CA PRO A 43 -9.85 0.83 -12.36
C PRO A 43 -10.05 0.83 -10.83
N PHE A 44 -9.29 1.64 -10.09
CA PHE A 44 -9.21 1.59 -8.64
C PHE A 44 -10.35 2.35 -7.92
N THR A 45 -11.37 2.80 -8.66
CA THR A 45 -12.60 3.38 -8.10
C THR A 45 -13.67 2.34 -7.77
N SER A 46 -13.49 1.11 -8.26
CA SER A 46 -14.32 -0.05 -7.90
C SER A 46 -13.99 -0.59 -6.50
N PRO A 47 -14.82 -1.48 -5.92
CA PRO A 47 -14.48 -2.20 -4.69
C PRO A 47 -13.15 -2.95 -4.80
N TYR A 48 -12.37 -3.00 -3.71
CA TYR A 48 -11.04 -3.61 -3.65
C TYR A 48 -10.94 -5.00 -4.30
N THR A 49 -11.95 -5.85 -4.04
CA THR A 49 -11.99 -7.22 -4.55
C THR A 49 -11.97 -7.33 -6.07
N GLU A 50 -12.33 -6.27 -6.79
CA GLU A 50 -12.35 -6.24 -8.25
C GLU A 50 -10.97 -5.94 -8.86
N TRP A 51 -10.15 -5.12 -8.18
CA TRP A 51 -8.87 -4.64 -8.71
C TRP A 51 -7.63 -5.14 -7.96
N GLN A 52 -7.78 -5.87 -6.85
CA GLN A 52 -6.67 -6.42 -6.08
C GLN A 52 -5.64 -7.14 -6.97
N ALA A 53 -6.10 -8.09 -7.78
CA ALA A 53 -5.23 -8.91 -8.62
C ALA A 53 -4.50 -8.07 -9.68
N ASP A 54 -5.16 -7.03 -10.21
CA ASP A 54 -4.57 -6.10 -11.16
C ASP A 54 -3.52 -5.20 -10.49
N LEU A 55 -3.76 -4.75 -9.25
CA LEU A 55 -2.78 -3.97 -8.49
C LEU A 55 -1.53 -4.81 -8.16
N GLU A 56 -1.70 -6.04 -7.66
CA GLU A 56 -0.59 -6.94 -7.38
C GLU A 56 0.24 -7.22 -8.64
N SER A 57 -0.44 -7.50 -9.76
CA SER A 57 0.21 -7.75 -11.04
C SER A 57 0.92 -6.51 -11.58
N LEU A 58 0.31 -5.34 -11.43
CA LEU A 58 0.92 -4.06 -11.78
C LEU A 58 2.17 -3.80 -10.95
N LEU A 59 2.15 -4.00 -9.63
CA LEU A 59 3.33 -3.79 -8.80
C LEU A 59 4.49 -4.71 -9.18
N TYR A 60 4.19 -5.98 -9.49
CA TYR A 60 5.21 -6.89 -10.01
C TYR A 60 5.74 -6.43 -11.37
N PHE A 61 4.88 -5.95 -12.26
CA PHE A 61 5.28 -5.37 -13.55
C PHE A 61 6.19 -4.15 -13.35
N LEU A 62 5.82 -3.24 -12.46
CA LEU A 62 6.60 -2.03 -12.16
C LEU A 62 7.98 -2.37 -11.57
N ASP A 63 8.06 -3.36 -10.68
CA ASP A 63 9.32 -3.86 -10.12
C ASP A 63 10.19 -4.52 -11.21
N LYS A 64 9.61 -5.41 -12.02
CA LYS A 64 10.32 -6.11 -13.11
C LYS A 64 10.98 -5.15 -14.11
N TYR A 65 10.32 -4.04 -14.41
CA TYR A 65 10.81 -3.03 -15.35
C TYR A 65 11.46 -1.82 -14.67
N ASP A 66 11.67 -1.86 -13.35
CA ASP A 66 12.23 -0.77 -12.52
C ASP A 66 11.61 0.61 -12.81
N SER A 67 10.27 0.65 -12.94
CA SER A 67 9.56 1.87 -13.33
C SER A 67 9.17 2.71 -12.10
N GLN A 68 10.17 3.30 -11.45
CA GLN A 68 9.97 4.23 -10.34
C GLN A 68 9.02 5.41 -10.67
N PRO A 69 9.04 5.99 -11.89
CA PRO A 69 8.10 7.08 -12.23
C PRO A 69 6.64 6.63 -12.20
N ALA A 70 6.31 5.45 -12.71
CA ALA A 70 4.95 4.94 -12.72
C ALA A 70 4.48 4.55 -11.30
N LEU A 71 5.38 3.97 -10.49
CA LEU A 71 5.09 3.71 -9.07
C LEU A 71 4.82 5.00 -8.28
N LYS A 72 5.58 6.07 -8.57
CA LYS A 72 5.33 7.39 -7.98
C LYS A 72 3.95 7.93 -8.39
N GLN A 73 3.56 7.80 -9.66
CA GLN A 73 2.23 8.22 -10.12
C GLN A 73 1.10 7.40 -9.48
N LEU A 74 1.30 6.09 -9.30
CA LEU A 74 0.33 5.22 -8.63
C LEU A 74 0.08 5.65 -7.18
N ARG A 75 1.14 6.02 -6.45
CA ARG A 75 1.02 6.54 -5.08
C ARG A 75 0.34 7.91 -5.03
N LEU A 76 0.69 8.81 -5.94
CA LEU A 76 0.02 10.12 -6.05
C LEU A 76 -1.48 9.96 -6.29
N TYR A 77 -1.86 9.05 -7.19
CA TYR A 77 -3.25 8.71 -7.42
C TYR A 77 -3.94 8.14 -6.15
N GLY A 78 -3.28 7.24 -5.43
CA GLY A 78 -3.82 6.73 -4.16
C GLY A 78 -4.07 7.82 -3.13
N ALA A 79 -3.11 8.74 -2.97
CA ALA A 79 -3.24 9.90 -2.09
C ALA A 79 -4.39 10.83 -2.54
N GLU A 80 -4.53 11.08 -3.84
CA GLU A 80 -5.64 11.86 -4.41
C GLU A 80 -7.00 11.22 -4.10
N MET A 81 -7.14 9.91 -4.31
CA MET A 81 -8.39 9.18 -4.05
C MET A 81 -8.78 9.20 -2.56
N ALA A 82 -7.79 9.07 -1.67
CA ALA A 82 -8.00 9.17 -0.23
C ALA A 82 -8.44 10.58 0.18
N LEU A 83 -7.77 11.62 -0.32
CA LEU A 83 -8.14 13.02 -0.07
C LEU A 83 -9.56 13.35 -0.54
N HIS A 84 -9.96 12.82 -1.69
CA HIS A 84 -11.32 12.99 -2.22
C HIS A 84 -12.35 12.04 -1.60
N ARG A 85 -11.97 11.21 -0.61
CA ARG A 85 -12.83 10.20 0.03
C ARG A 85 -13.57 9.32 -0.98
N SER A 86 -12.89 9.03 -2.09
CA SER A 86 -13.42 8.18 -3.15
C SER A 86 -13.17 6.69 -2.88
N LEU A 87 -12.32 6.38 -1.89
CA LEU A 87 -12.06 5.04 -1.38
C LEU A 87 -12.61 4.91 0.04
N GLU A 88 -13.19 3.75 0.34
CA GLU A 88 -13.49 3.33 1.72
C GLU A 88 -12.17 3.19 2.51
N ASP A 89 -12.20 3.47 3.82
CA ASP A 89 -10.99 3.52 4.66
C ASP A 89 -10.22 2.18 4.64
N ASP A 90 -10.90 1.05 4.58
CA ASP A 90 -10.29 -0.28 4.49
C ASP A 90 -9.54 -0.47 3.18
N SER A 91 -10.16 -0.08 2.07
CA SER A 91 -9.61 -0.14 0.72
C SER A 91 -8.44 0.81 0.57
N ALA A 92 -8.53 2.02 1.13
CA ALA A 92 -7.44 2.99 1.17
C ALA A 92 -6.25 2.48 2.00
N PHE A 93 -6.51 1.85 3.16
CA PHE A 93 -5.45 1.24 3.97
C PHE A 93 -4.76 0.09 3.23
N ILE A 94 -5.53 -0.81 2.62
CA ILE A 94 -4.97 -1.92 1.83
C ILE A 94 -4.15 -1.39 0.66
N PHE A 95 -4.64 -0.38 -0.05
CA PHE A 95 -3.89 0.28 -1.12
C PHE A 95 -2.56 0.85 -0.60
N GLY A 96 -2.59 1.54 0.54
CA GLY A 96 -1.39 2.10 1.18
C GLY A 96 -0.35 1.04 1.53
N VAL A 97 -0.75 -0.04 2.21
CA VAL A 97 0.19 -1.12 2.59
C VAL A 97 0.71 -1.91 1.39
N THR A 98 -0.07 -2.00 0.31
CA THR A 98 0.30 -2.74 -0.91
C THR A 98 1.27 -1.93 -1.78
N THR A 99 1.09 -0.61 -1.82
CA THR A 99 1.96 0.30 -2.60
C THR A 99 3.13 0.88 -1.79
N ASN A 100 3.27 0.47 -0.52
CA ASN A 100 4.23 0.99 0.46
C ASN A 100 4.11 2.50 0.67
N ASP A 101 2.88 3.03 0.64
CA ASP A 101 2.57 4.41 0.97
C ASP A 101 2.22 4.53 2.46
N LEU A 102 3.26 4.74 3.27
CA LEU A 102 3.12 4.83 4.72
C LEU A 102 2.37 6.10 5.17
N ALA A 103 2.42 7.17 4.38
CA ALA A 103 1.69 8.40 4.68
C ALA A 103 0.19 8.18 4.53
N LEU A 104 -0.24 7.51 3.45
CA LEU A 104 -1.63 7.10 3.29
C LEU A 104 -2.10 6.18 4.42
N CYS A 105 -1.28 5.20 4.82
CA CYS A 105 -1.62 4.32 5.95
C CYS A 105 -1.87 5.12 7.24
N ILE A 106 -1.02 6.11 7.52
CA ILE A 106 -1.11 6.94 8.72
C ILE A 106 -2.31 7.88 8.67
N ASP A 107 -2.58 8.48 7.51
CA ASP A 107 -3.75 9.32 7.30
C ASP A 107 -5.04 8.55 7.62
N VAL A 108 -5.16 7.34 7.06
CA VAL A 108 -6.29 6.44 7.35
C VAL A 108 -6.37 6.10 8.84
N ILE A 109 -5.26 5.76 9.50
CA ILE A 109 -5.25 5.49 10.94
C ILE A 109 -5.76 6.69 11.74
N THR A 110 -5.36 7.90 11.38
CA THR A 110 -5.75 9.12 12.10
C THR A 110 -7.22 9.48 11.94
N ASN A 111 -7.90 8.99 10.90
CA ASN A 111 -9.34 9.15 10.70
C ASN A 111 -10.19 8.27 11.62
N LEU A 112 -9.57 7.49 12.52
CA LEU A 112 -10.23 6.63 13.51
C LEU A 112 -11.23 5.62 12.90
N PRO A 113 -10.87 4.90 11.83
CA PRO A 113 -11.82 4.01 11.17
C PRO A 113 -12.24 2.85 12.07
N THR A 114 -13.52 2.50 11.99
CA THR A 114 -14.12 1.38 12.71
C THR A 114 -14.87 0.45 11.77
N TRP A 115 -14.92 -0.83 12.11
CA TRP A 115 -15.75 -1.79 11.40
C TRP A 115 -17.24 -1.49 11.58
N GLU A 116 -17.97 -1.39 10.47
CA GLU A 116 -19.41 -1.17 10.48
C GLU A 116 -20.20 -2.47 10.26
N LYS A 117 -21.45 -2.50 10.74
CA LYS A 117 -22.38 -3.64 10.56
C LYS A 117 -22.78 -3.86 9.10
N SER A 118 -22.69 -2.85 8.25
CA SER A 118 -23.02 -2.91 6.82
C SER A 118 -22.22 -4.00 6.10
N ASP A 119 -21.01 -4.32 6.56
CA ASP A 119 -20.15 -5.36 5.99
C ASP A 119 -20.54 -6.79 6.35
N TYR A 120 -21.48 -6.96 7.28
CA TYR A 120 -21.81 -8.29 7.81
C TYR A 120 -22.58 -9.12 6.80
N ALA A 121 -23.34 -8.48 5.90
CA ALA A 121 -24.07 -9.20 4.86
C ALA A 121 -23.12 -9.85 3.83
N LYS A 122 -21.89 -9.35 3.69
CA LYS A 122 -20.94 -9.77 2.65
C LYS A 122 -20.22 -11.09 2.99
N TYR A 123 -20.17 -11.49 4.27
CA TYR A 123 -19.34 -12.62 4.72
C TYR A 123 -20.08 -13.61 5.64
N PRO A 124 -19.67 -14.90 5.67
CA PRO A 124 -20.05 -15.85 6.71
C PRO A 124 -19.74 -15.30 8.12
N ALA A 125 -20.54 -15.68 9.12
CA ALA A 125 -20.46 -15.09 10.46
C ALA A 125 -19.07 -15.22 11.11
N GLU A 126 -18.39 -16.32 10.84
CA GLU A 126 -17.06 -16.67 11.33
C GLU A 126 -15.94 -15.82 10.72
N LEU A 127 -16.20 -15.18 9.57
CA LEU A 127 -15.23 -14.39 8.81
C LEU A 127 -15.49 -12.88 8.90
N ARG A 128 -16.52 -12.46 9.65
CA ARG A 128 -16.89 -11.05 9.83
C ARG A 128 -15.98 -10.38 10.85
N GLY A 129 -15.81 -9.06 10.68
CA GLY A 129 -15.22 -8.21 11.71
C GLY A 129 -16.17 -7.95 12.87
N VAL A 130 -15.69 -7.31 13.93
CA VAL A 130 -16.45 -6.95 15.14
C VAL A 130 -16.84 -5.47 15.09
N ASN A 131 -18.14 -5.19 15.08
CA ASN A 131 -18.69 -3.86 14.86
C ASN A 131 -18.25 -2.87 15.96
N GLY A 132 -17.85 -1.67 15.54
CA GLY A 132 -17.36 -0.60 16.40
C GLY A 132 -15.95 -0.82 16.94
N LYS A 133 -15.25 -1.89 16.52
CA LYS A 133 -13.82 -2.06 16.79
C LYS A 133 -13.01 -1.32 15.73
N SER A 134 -11.79 -0.95 16.09
CA SER A 134 -10.90 -0.28 15.15
C SER A 134 -10.58 -1.16 13.96
N LEU A 135 -10.49 -0.54 12.79
CA LEU A 135 -9.97 -1.17 11.58
C LEU A 135 -8.52 -1.67 11.75
N MET A 136 -7.77 -1.06 12.67
CA MET A 136 -6.37 -1.39 12.96
C MET A 136 -6.19 -2.58 13.91
N ASP A 137 -7.27 -3.03 14.57
CA ASP A 137 -7.25 -4.21 15.43
C ASP A 137 -7.57 -5.46 14.60
N LEU A 138 -6.51 -6.14 14.14
CA LEU A 138 -6.62 -7.33 13.30
C LEU A 138 -7.32 -8.51 13.99
N THR A 139 -7.36 -8.54 15.32
CA THR A 139 -8.09 -9.59 16.06
C THR A 139 -9.61 -9.45 15.92
N CYS A 140 -10.06 -8.25 15.55
CA CYS A 140 -11.45 -7.89 15.36
C CYS A 140 -11.79 -7.64 13.88
N ALA A 141 -10.84 -7.81 12.95
CA ALA A 141 -11.03 -7.52 11.54
C ALA A 141 -11.69 -8.68 10.78
N PRO A 142 -12.42 -8.42 9.68
CA PRO A 142 -12.83 -9.45 8.75
C PRO A 142 -11.63 -10.23 8.21
N PHE A 143 -11.82 -11.52 7.94
CA PHE A 143 -10.72 -12.38 7.47
C PHE A 143 -10.11 -11.90 6.15
N SER A 144 -10.94 -11.44 5.20
CA SER A 144 -10.49 -10.91 3.90
C SER A 144 -9.55 -9.72 4.05
N PHE A 145 -9.88 -8.79 4.94
CA PHE A 145 -9.04 -7.63 5.23
C PHE A 145 -7.72 -8.04 5.88
N ALA A 146 -7.78 -8.85 6.95
CA ALA A 146 -6.60 -9.31 7.66
C ALA A 146 -5.64 -10.12 6.74
N ALA A 147 -6.20 -10.93 5.84
CA ALA A 147 -5.43 -11.71 4.88
C ALA A 147 -4.81 -10.87 3.74
N SER A 148 -5.35 -9.68 3.47
CA SER A 148 -4.85 -8.78 2.42
C SER A 148 -3.67 -7.93 2.87
N ILE A 149 -3.41 -7.84 4.17
CA ILE A 149 -2.32 -7.01 4.71
C ILE A 149 -1.00 -7.77 4.65
N PRO A 150 0.04 -7.20 4.01
CA PRO A 150 1.34 -7.83 3.99
C PRO A 150 1.96 -8.01 5.38
N PHE A 151 2.74 -9.08 5.54
CA PHE A 151 3.31 -9.48 6.83
C PHE A 151 4.01 -8.37 7.63
N PRO A 152 4.87 -7.51 7.03
CA PRO A 152 5.54 -6.45 7.79
C PRO A 152 4.54 -5.48 8.45
N TYR A 153 3.47 -5.16 7.73
CA TYR A 153 2.41 -4.27 8.21
C TYR A 153 1.50 -4.93 9.23
N SER A 154 1.11 -6.20 9.02
CA SER A 154 0.28 -6.92 9.98
C SER A 154 1.01 -7.16 11.30
N TRP A 155 2.31 -7.49 11.25
CA TRP A 155 3.16 -7.55 12.43
C TRP A 155 3.26 -6.20 13.15
N ALA A 156 3.44 -5.11 12.41
CA ALA A 156 3.52 -3.77 12.97
C ALA A 156 2.21 -3.35 13.66
N LEU A 157 1.05 -3.62 13.03
CA LEU A 157 -0.28 -3.37 13.59
C LEU A 157 -0.50 -4.13 14.90
N ASP A 158 -0.26 -5.45 14.92
CA ASP A 158 -0.43 -6.26 16.13
C ASP A 158 0.45 -5.75 17.28
N ARG A 159 1.71 -5.39 17.00
CA ARG A 159 2.62 -4.86 18.01
C ARG A 159 2.22 -3.49 18.52
N ALA A 160 1.72 -2.60 17.65
CA ALA A 160 1.22 -1.29 18.05
C ALA A 160 -0.07 -1.42 18.88
N CYS A 161 -1.01 -2.28 18.47
CA CYS A 161 -2.30 -2.49 19.14
C CYS A 161 -2.16 -3.05 20.57
N ARG A 162 -1.13 -3.87 20.82
CA ARG A 162 -0.84 -4.37 22.17
C ARG A 162 -0.44 -3.27 23.16
N LYS A 163 0.15 -2.18 22.67
CA LYS A 163 0.63 -1.07 23.49
C LYS A 163 -0.34 0.08 23.56
N THR A 164 -1.03 0.37 22.46
CA THR A 164 -1.80 1.60 22.30
C THR A 164 -3.12 1.29 21.63
N ASN A 165 -4.21 1.77 22.22
CA ASN A 165 -5.53 1.64 21.62
C ASN A 165 -5.69 2.68 20.48
N PRO A 166 -5.86 2.25 19.22
CA PRO A 166 -5.95 3.17 18.08
C PRO A 166 -7.14 4.13 18.16
N LEU A 167 -8.24 3.74 18.80
CA LEU A 167 -9.44 4.60 18.94
C LEU A 167 -9.27 5.70 19.99
N LYS A 168 -8.42 5.48 20.99
CA LYS A 168 -8.20 6.44 22.08
C LYS A 168 -7.01 7.36 21.82
N HIS A 169 -5.97 6.83 21.18
CA HIS A 169 -4.70 7.52 20.98
C HIS A 169 -4.20 7.32 19.54
N PRO A 170 -4.92 7.84 18.53
CA PRO A 170 -4.60 7.61 17.11
C PRO A 170 -3.19 8.06 16.75
N TYR A 171 -2.77 9.25 17.19
CA TYR A 171 -1.43 9.77 16.88
C TYR A 171 -0.30 8.94 17.48
N THR A 172 -0.44 8.56 18.76
CA THR A 172 0.54 7.70 19.44
C THR A 172 0.59 6.32 18.77
N PHE A 173 -0.57 5.78 18.39
CA PHE A 173 -0.66 4.52 17.68
C PHE A 173 -0.01 4.60 16.30
N SER A 174 -0.29 5.63 15.49
CA SER A 174 0.33 5.86 14.18
C SER A 174 1.85 5.92 14.25
N ARG A 175 2.39 6.57 15.29
CA ARG A 175 3.83 6.65 15.52
C ARG A 175 4.44 5.28 15.86
N GLU A 176 3.83 4.54 16.79
CA GLU A 176 4.29 3.17 17.09
C GLU A 176 4.20 2.29 15.84
N PHE A 177 3.10 2.34 15.11
CA PHE A 177 2.93 1.61 13.85
C PHE A 177 4.05 1.95 12.86
N HIS A 178 4.30 3.24 12.60
CA HIS A 178 5.38 3.70 11.72
C HIS A 178 6.74 3.12 12.14
N HIS A 179 7.11 3.28 13.42
CA HIS A 179 8.36 2.77 13.95
C HIS A 179 8.49 1.24 13.78
N ARG A 180 7.40 0.49 14.01
CA ARG A 180 7.38 -0.97 13.84
C ARG A 180 7.49 -1.38 12.37
N VAL A 181 6.86 -0.65 11.45
CA VAL A 181 6.99 -0.89 10.00
C VAL A 181 8.45 -0.71 9.58
N VAL A 182 9.08 0.42 9.94
CA VAL A 182 10.49 0.68 9.63
C VAL A 182 11.39 -0.42 10.20
N ALA A 183 11.20 -0.81 11.47
CA ALA A 183 11.96 -1.86 12.10
C ALA A 183 11.76 -3.24 11.43
N ALA A 184 10.54 -3.56 10.98
CA ALA A 184 10.24 -4.81 10.30
C ALA A 184 11.01 -4.91 8.97
N PHE A 185 11.03 -3.83 8.19
CA PHE A 185 11.75 -3.80 6.92
C PHE A 185 13.27 -3.85 7.09
N GLN A 186 13.81 -3.07 8.04
CA GLN A 186 15.24 -3.17 8.39
C GLN A 186 15.61 -4.58 8.88
N GLY A 187 14.72 -5.21 9.64
CA GLY A 187 14.87 -6.60 10.06
C GLY A 187 14.88 -7.58 8.89
N ILE A 188 14.00 -7.41 7.91
CA ILE A 188 13.97 -8.22 6.68
C ILE A 188 15.26 -8.03 5.87
N GLU A 189 15.77 -6.81 5.75
CA GLU A 189 17.04 -6.56 5.07
C GLU A 189 18.23 -7.23 5.77
N LYS A 190 18.26 -7.16 7.10
CA LYS A 190 19.35 -7.66 7.94
C LYS A 190 19.33 -9.19 8.12
N PHE A 191 18.14 -9.79 8.26
CA PHE A 191 17.97 -11.19 8.63
C PHE A 191 17.32 -12.04 7.52
N GLY A 192 16.61 -11.42 6.57
CA GLY A 192 15.89 -12.10 5.48
C GLY A 192 16.78 -12.69 4.40
N ARG A 193 18.08 -12.31 4.32
CA ARG A 193 19.03 -12.89 3.36
C ARG A 193 19.50 -14.31 3.71
N GLY A 194 19.15 -14.86 4.89
CA GLY A 194 19.79 -16.08 5.41
C GLY A 194 18.91 -17.31 5.65
N ALA A 195 17.58 -17.19 5.78
CA ALA A 195 16.78 -18.29 6.34
C ALA A 195 15.96 -19.11 5.33
N HIS A 196 15.47 -18.53 4.22
CA HIS A 196 14.49 -19.22 3.35
C HIS A 196 14.67 -19.04 1.83
N GLY A 197 15.89 -18.73 1.35
CA GLY A 197 16.32 -19.03 -0.02
C GLY A 197 15.69 -18.28 -1.21
N ILE A 198 14.47 -17.73 -1.11
CA ILE A 198 13.81 -16.99 -2.20
C ILE A 198 12.86 -15.97 -1.59
N HIS A 199 13.39 -14.84 -1.09
CA HIS A 199 12.58 -13.63 -0.98
C HIS A 199 13.30 -12.55 -1.77
N LYS A 200 12.69 -12.14 -2.90
CA LYS A 200 13.01 -10.85 -3.51
C LYS A 200 12.96 -9.79 -2.40
N PRO A 201 13.89 -8.83 -2.37
CA PRO A 201 13.81 -7.73 -1.42
C PRO A 201 12.42 -7.11 -1.52
N TRP A 202 11.73 -7.01 -0.39
CA TRP A 202 10.47 -6.29 -0.35
C TRP A 202 10.72 -4.86 -0.86
N PRO A 203 9.81 -4.25 -1.64
CA PRO A 203 10.08 -2.94 -2.21
C PRO A 203 10.44 -1.96 -1.10
N ALA A 204 11.47 -1.13 -1.32
CA ALA A 204 11.92 -0.19 -0.30
C ALA A 204 10.74 0.66 0.22
N ILE A 205 10.70 0.93 1.52
CA ILE A 205 9.83 1.98 2.06
C ILE A 205 10.29 3.27 1.38
N VAL A 206 9.49 3.80 0.48
CA VAL A 206 9.85 5.06 -0.18
C VAL A 206 9.57 6.17 0.82
N GLN A 207 10.58 7.04 1.03
CA GLN A 207 10.42 8.26 1.82
C GLN A 207 9.18 8.99 1.33
N THR A 208 8.16 9.04 2.18
CA THR A 208 6.89 9.67 1.85
C THR A 208 7.07 11.19 2.01
N PRO A 209 6.91 11.97 0.92
CA PRO A 209 7.12 13.42 0.98
C PRO A 209 6.10 14.17 1.86
N ASN A 210 5.11 13.46 2.44
CA ASN A 210 3.95 14.03 3.13
C ASN A 210 3.70 13.45 4.53
N LEU A 211 4.65 12.70 5.12
CA LEU A 211 4.52 12.32 6.54
C LEU A 211 4.53 13.62 7.40
N PRO A 212 3.53 13.85 8.26
CA PRO A 212 3.53 14.96 9.22
C PRO A 212 4.89 15.06 9.94
N LYS A 213 5.48 16.27 10.02
CA LYS A 213 6.79 16.51 10.65
C LYS A 213 6.85 15.99 12.08
N GLU A 214 5.72 16.05 12.76
CA GLU A 214 5.51 15.59 14.14
C GLU A 214 5.81 14.09 14.32
N LEU A 215 5.75 13.29 13.24
CA LEU A 215 6.10 11.87 13.27
C LEU A 215 7.60 11.62 13.06
N TRP A 216 8.33 12.60 12.52
CA TRP A 216 9.79 12.53 12.33
C TRP A 216 10.56 13.07 13.54
N ASP A 217 10.07 14.13 14.17
CA ASP A 217 10.85 14.91 15.14
C ASP A 217 10.82 14.34 16.57
N SER A 218 10.00 13.32 16.84
CA SER A 218 9.80 12.82 18.21
C SER A 218 10.80 11.75 18.69
N ASP A 219 11.76 11.36 17.86
CA ASP A 219 12.89 10.50 18.26
C ASP A 219 13.98 11.25 19.04
N ILE A 220 13.85 12.58 19.23
CA ILE A 220 14.88 13.42 19.88
C ILE A 220 14.63 13.65 21.38
N GLU A 221 13.43 13.35 21.93
CA GLU A 221 13.09 13.80 23.30
C GLU A 221 12.62 12.74 24.31
N SER A 222 12.81 11.42 24.09
CA SER A 222 12.35 10.42 25.07
C SER A 222 13.39 9.41 25.59
N GLU A 223 14.67 9.78 25.61
CA GLU A 223 15.66 9.17 26.52
C GLU A 223 15.94 10.10 27.70
N GLY A 224 14.95 10.27 28.57
CA GLY A 224 15.03 11.26 29.65
C GLY A 224 13.99 11.11 30.75
N GLU A 225 13.58 9.88 31.11
CA GLU A 225 12.99 9.66 32.43
C GLU A 225 13.75 8.56 33.16
N SER A 226 14.51 9.06 34.12
CA SER A 226 15.40 8.42 35.06
C SER A 226 14.67 7.48 36.02
N ASP A 227 15.40 6.42 36.40
CA ASP A 227 15.16 5.66 37.63
C ASP A 227 14.80 6.57 38.81
N GLY A 228 13.68 6.26 39.45
CA GLY A 228 13.24 6.75 40.75
C GLY A 228 12.40 5.68 41.44
#